data_AF-A0A523IBU3-F1
#
_entry.id   AF-A0A523IBU3-F1
#
_cell.length_a   1.000
_cell.length_b   1.000
_cell.length_c   1.000
_cell.angle_alpha   90.00
_cell.angle_beta   90.00
_cell.angle_gamma   90.00
#
_symmetry.space_group_name_H-M   'P 1'
#
loop_
_entity.id
_entity.type
_entity.pdbx_description
1 polymer ?
#
loop_
_entity_poly.entity_id
_entity_poly.type
_entity_poly.pdbx_seq_one_letter_code
_entity_poly.pdbx_strand_id
1 'polypeptide(L)'
;MTGVFYYANSDLMLQVKYSQETNTLLYSSHRKISDHERKIIENHIPANVAVESRLATFYYLGINYKLTQIFGLLSFIQPFESDVTISDKSIEHLISANKELVSQLDCQN
;
A
#
# COMPACT_ATOMS: atom_id res chain seq x y z
N MET A 1 10.53 9.01 2.52
CA MET A 1 10.24 7.60 2.91
C MET A 1 9.04 7.11 2.13
N THR A 2 9.04 5.86 1.67
CA THR A 2 7.90 5.26 0.96
C THR A 2 7.53 3.94 1.64
N GLY A 3 6.24 3.63 1.75
CA GLY A 3 5.75 2.39 2.33
C GLY A 3 4.35 2.06 1.87
N VAL A 4 3.97 0.78 1.97
CA VAL A 4 2.62 0.31 1.67
C VAL A 4 1.91 -0.12 2.94
N PHE A 5 0.63 0.22 3.04
CA PHE A 5 -0.22 -0.07 4.17
C PHE A 5 -1.41 -0.87 3.68
N TYR A 6 -1.70 -1.98 4.35
CA TYR A 6 -2.92 -2.74 4.15
C TYR A 6 -3.81 -2.60 5.40
N TYR A 7 -5.06 -2.19 5.18
CA TYR A 7 -6.10 -2.02 6.18
C TYR A 7 -7.15 -3.11 5.97
N ALA A 8 -7.12 -4.15 6.82
CA ALA A 8 -7.89 -5.37 6.64
C ALA A 8 -9.41 -5.12 6.73
N ASN A 9 -9.84 -4.32 7.71
CA ASN A 9 -11.25 -4.03 7.95
C ASN A 9 -11.96 -3.35 6.77
N SER A 10 -11.21 -2.57 5.99
CA SER A 10 -11.73 -1.87 4.82
C SER A 10 -11.36 -2.56 3.51
N ASP A 11 -10.58 -3.63 3.56
CA ASP A 11 -9.94 -4.22 2.40
C ASP A 11 -9.31 -3.14 1.50
N LEU A 12 -8.34 -2.40 2.07
CA LEU A 12 -7.75 -1.23 1.43
C LEU A 12 -6.23 -1.30 1.49
N MET A 13 -5.60 -1.15 0.34
CA MET A 13 -4.16 -1.08 0.20
C MET A 13 -3.75 0.29 -0.30
N LEU A 14 -2.80 0.92 0.39
CA LEU A 14 -2.27 2.24 0.10
C LEU A 14 -0.78 2.17 -0.13
N GLN A 15 -0.28 2.95 -1.09
CA GLN A 15 1.12 3.33 -1.13
C GLN A 15 1.24 4.78 -0.71
N VAL A 16 2.15 5.03 0.24
CA VAL A 16 2.38 6.34 0.83
C VAL A 16 3.83 6.73 0.60
N LYS A 17 4.06 7.97 0.20
CA LYS A 17 5.37 8.58 0.04
C LYS A 17 5.40 9.89 0.82
N TYR A 18 6.29 9.96 1.81
CA TYR A 18 6.63 11.18 2.52
C TYR A 18 7.81 11.89 1.86
N SER A 19 7.59 13.15 1.50
CA SER A 19 8.59 14.12 1.08
C SER A 19 8.92 15.04 2.25
N GLN A 20 10.13 14.93 2.80
CA GLN A 20 10.57 15.78 3.90
C GLN A 20 10.79 17.22 3.45
N GLU A 21 11.32 17.43 2.24
CA GLU A 21 11.59 18.76 1.67
C GLU A 21 10.35 19.64 1.59
N THR A 22 9.21 19.05 1.23
CA THR A 22 7.94 19.77 1.08
C THR A 22 6.98 19.49 2.25
N ASN A 23 7.42 18.75 3.27
CA ASN A 23 6.59 18.23 4.36
C ASN A 23 5.21 17.72 3.87
N THR A 24 5.25 16.79 2.90
CA THR A 24 4.07 16.35 2.17
C THR A 24 3.95 14.83 2.18
N LEU A 25 2.75 14.33 2.45
CA LEU A 25 2.36 12.93 2.32
C LEU A 25 1.55 12.74 1.04
N LEU A 26 2.15 12.07 0.07
CA LEU A 26 1.48 11.63 -1.15
C LEU A 26 1.00 10.21 -0.96
N TYR A 27 -0.25 9.90 -1.31
CA TYR A 27 -0.73 8.52 -1.25
C TYR A 27 -1.63 8.15 -2.42
N SER A 28 -1.60 6.87 -2.78
CA SER A 28 -2.43 6.25 -3.82
C SER A 28 -2.99 4.93 -3.30
N SER A 29 -4.08 4.45 -3.88
CA SER A 29 -4.78 3.25 -3.40
C SER A 29 -5.08 2.27 -4.52
N HIS A 30 -5.31 0.99 -4.18
CA HIS A 30 -5.68 0.00 -5.20
C HIS A 30 -7.12 0.17 -5.74
N ARG A 31 -7.97 0.92 -5.03
CA ARG A 31 -9.38 1.23 -5.38
C ARG A 31 -9.76 2.65 -4.96
N LYS A 32 -10.92 3.13 -5.39
CA LYS A 32 -11.45 4.42 -4.91
C LYS A 32 -11.67 4.40 -3.39
N ILE A 33 -11.21 5.45 -2.73
CA ILE A 33 -11.37 5.67 -1.29
C ILE A 33 -12.61 6.54 -1.05
N SER A 34 -13.42 6.21 -0.05
CA SER A 34 -14.50 7.05 0.44
C SER A 34 -13.98 8.19 1.32
N ASP A 35 -14.78 9.24 1.51
CA ASP A 35 -14.37 10.37 2.38
C ASP A 35 -14.18 9.95 3.84
N HIS A 36 -14.90 8.93 4.30
CA HIS A 36 -14.75 8.39 5.65
C HIS A 36 -13.40 7.67 5.81
N GLU A 37 -13.07 6.76 4.89
CA GLU A 37 -11.78 6.06 4.87
C GLU A 37 -10.63 7.05 4.77
N ARG A 38 -10.74 8.07 3.91
CA ARG A 38 -9.74 9.14 3.79
C ARG A 38 -9.41 9.78 5.14
N LYS A 39 -10.43 10.14 5.93
CA LYS A 39 -10.22 10.76 7.25
C LYS A 39 -9.49 9.83 8.22
N ILE A 40 -9.83 8.54 8.23
CA ILE A 40 -9.16 7.55 9.08
C ILE A 40 -7.68 7.43 8.69
N ILE A 41 -7.43 7.31 7.39
CA ILE A 41 -6.09 7.17 6.81
C ILE A 41 -5.21 8.37 7.12
N GLU A 42 -5.72 9.58 6.90
CA GLU A 42 -4.96 10.83 7.11
C GLU A 42 -4.65 11.07 8.60
N ASN A 43 -5.47 10.54 9.51
CA ASN A 43 -5.16 10.52 10.94
C ASN A 43 -4.14 9.43 11.33
N HIS A 44 -4.16 8.29 10.64
CA HIS A 44 -3.35 7.12 11.01
C HIS A 44 -1.95 7.10 10.39
N ILE A 45 -1.81 7.47 9.11
CA ILE A 45 -0.53 7.47 8.38
C ILE A 45 0.56 8.27 9.11
N PRO A 46 0.35 9.54 9.52
CA PRO A 46 1.44 10.34 10.06
C PRO A 46 1.98 9.81 11.40
N ALA A 47 1.18 9.03 12.13
CA ALA A 47 1.65 8.34 13.34
C ALA A 47 2.65 7.22 13.03
N ASN A 48 2.63 6.68 11.81
CA ASN A 48 3.39 5.49 11.41
C ASN A 48 4.51 5.75 10.40
N VAL A 49 4.56 6.95 9.79
CA VAL A 49 5.56 7.28 8.75
C VAL A 49 6.73 8.09 9.30
N ALA A 50 6.49 9.20 9.98
CA ALA A 50 7.54 10.01 10.60
C ALA A 50 6.96 10.96 11.66
N VAL A 51 7.67 11.20 12.76
CA VAL A 51 7.22 12.11 13.84
C VAL A 51 6.88 13.52 13.30
N GLU A 52 7.67 14.00 12.33
CA GLU A 52 7.51 15.30 11.67
C GLU A 52 6.26 15.37 10.76
N SER A 53 5.74 14.22 10.32
CA SER A 53 4.63 14.16 9.36
C SER A 53 3.26 14.47 9.96
N ARG A 54 3.16 14.69 11.28
CA ARG A 54 1.91 15.09 11.98
C ARG A 54 1.30 16.40 11.48
N LEU A 55 2.11 17.25 10.85
CA LEU A 55 1.68 18.51 10.23
C LEU A 55 1.85 18.48 8.70
N ALA A 56 2.05 17.30 8.10
CA ALA A 56 2.25 17.19 6.67
C ALA A 56 0.96 17.51 5.91
N THR A 57 1.12 18.09 4.71
CA THR A 57 0.00 18.24 3.77
C THR A 57 -0.26 16.91 3.07
N PHE A 58 -1.53 16.51 2.94
CA PHE A 58 -1.94 15.25 2.31
C PHE A 58 -2.40 15.46 0.87
N TYR A 59 -1.91 14.63 -0.05
CA TYR A 59 -2.41 14.58 -1.42
C TYR A 59 -2.73 13.15 -1.85
N TYR A 60 -3.98 12.95 -2.21
CA TYR A 60 -4.43 11.71 -2.84
C TYR A 60 -4.18 11.75 -4.35
N LEU A 61 -3.36 10.83 -4.83
CA LEU A 61 -2.96 10.72 -6.23
C LEU A 61 -3.90 9.84 -7.08
N GLY A 62 -4.92 9.23 -6.47
CA GLY A 62 -5.86 8.38 -7.18
C GLY A 62 -5.54 6.88 -7.08
N ILE A 63 -6.10 6.14 -8.03
CA ILE A 63 -5.97 4.68 -8.10
C ILE A 63 -4.62 4.30 -8.70
N ASN A 64 -3.91 3.39 -8.04
CA ASN A 64 -2.67 2.80 -8.49
C ASN A 64 -2.91 1.33 -8.89
N TYR A 65 -2.99 1.08 -10.19
CA TYR A 65 -3.27 -0.25 -10.74
C TYR A 65 -2.23 -1.32 -10.39
N LYS A 66 -0.99 -0.92 -10.05
CA LYS A 66 0.02 -1.88 -9.57
C LYS A 66 -0.37 -2.42 -8.19
N LEU A 67 -0.91 -1.58 -7.32
CA LEU A 67 -1.44 -2.02 -6.03
C LEU A 67 -2.65 -2.95 -6.22
N THR A 68 -3.48 -2.74 -7.25
CA THR A 68 -4.59 -3.64 -7.57
C THR A 68 -4.11 -5.05 -7.90
N GLN A 69 -3.04 -5.17 -8.69
CA GLN A 69 -2.42 -6.46 -9.02
C GLN A 69 -1.82 -7.12 -7.78
N ILE A 70 -1.05 -6.36 -6.98
CA ILE A 70 -0.44 -6.85 -5.74
C ILE A 70 -1.52 -7.32 -4.77
N PHE A 71 -2.58 -6.53 -4.60
CA PHE A 71 -3.68 -6.85 -3.72
C PHE A 71 -4.40 -8.13 -4.15
N GLY A 72 -4.71 -8.29 -5.45
CA GLY A 72 -5.32 -9.51 -5.98
C GLY A 72 -4.44 -10.76 -5.81
N LEU A 73 -3.12 -10.61 -5.86
CA LEU A 73 -2.19 -11.70 -5.59
C LEU A 73 -2.15 -12.05 -4.09
N LEU A 74 -2.10 -11.05 -3.23
CA LEU A 74 -2.01 -11.27 -1.79
C LEU A 74 -3.28 -11.88 -1.21
N SER A 75 -4.46 -11.44 -1.68
CA SER A 75 -5.74 -12.04 -1.28
C SER A 75 -5.87 -13.51 -1.67
N PHE A 76 -5.10 -13.97 -2.67
CA PHE A 76 -5.04 -15.37 -3.08
C PHE A 76 -4.08 -16.22 -2.22
N ILE A 77 -2.96 -15.63 -1.77
CA ILE A 77 -1.88 -16.36 -1.07
C ILE A 77 -2.06 -16.36 0.44
N GLN A 78 -2.52 -15.24 1.01
CA GLN A 78 -2.69 -15.08 2.45
C GLN A 78 -3.79 -14.05 2.74
N PRO A 79 -5.00 -14.48 3.15
CA PRO A 79 -6.01 -13.53 3.61
C PRO A 79 -5.45 -12.80 4.83
N PHE A 80 -5.26 -11.50 4.69
CA PHE A 80 -4.74 -10.67 5.76
C PHE A 80 -5.82 -10.50 6.84
N GLU A 81 -5.59 -11.09 8.02
CA GLU A 81 -6.51 -10.98 9.15
C GLU A 81 -6.25 -9.72 10.02
N SER A 82 -5.23 -8.93 9.69
CA SER A 82 -4.83 -7.73 10.45
C SER A 82 -4.20 -6.66 9.57
N ASP A 83 -4.11 -5.44 10.10
CA ASP A 83 -3.45 -4.32 9.41
C ASP A 83 -1.93 -4.58 9.31
N VAL A 84 -1.38 -4.43 8.10
CA VAL A 84 0.04 -4.71 7.84
C VAL A 84 0.70 -3.50 7.20
N THR A 85 1.87 -3.11 7.72
CA THR A 85 2.77 -2.18 7.03
C THR A 85 3.82 -2.98 6.27
N ILE A 86 3.80 -2.86 4.95
CA ILE A 86 4.71 -3.55 4.04
C ILE A 86 5.75 -2.54 3.55
N SER A 87 7.02 -2.81 3.86
CA SER A 87 8.14 -1.99 3.36
C SER A 87 8.32 -2.19 1.85
N ASP A 88 8.80 -1.17 1.13
CA ASP A 88 9.02 -1.24 -0.33
C ASP A 88 9.88 -2.46 -0.74
N LYS A 89 10.91 -2.80 0.04
CA LYS A 89 11.78 -3.96 -0.22
C LYS A 89 11.04 -5.30 -0.16
N SER A 90 10.02 -5.39 0.68
CA SER A 90 9.18 -6.58 0.81
C SER A 90 8.24 -6.71 -0.38
N ILE A 91 7.77 -5.59 -0.95
CA ILE A 91 6.89 -5.57 -2.12
C ILE A 91 7.63 -6.06 -3.37
N GLU A 92 8.85 -5.56 -3.60
CA GLU A 92 9.66 -6.01 -4.73
C GLU A 92 9.95 -7.51 -4.67
N HIS A 93 10.26 -8.03 -3.47
CA HIS A 93 10.40 -9.47 -3.26
C HIS A 93 9.10 -10.24 -3.54
N LEU A 94 7.96 -9.76 -3.04
CA LEU A 94 6.66 -10.41 -3.28
C LEU A 94 6.30 -10.42 -4.78
N ILE A 95 6.57 -9.34 -5.50
CA ILE A 95 6.37 -9.27 -6.95
C ILE A 95 7.33 -10.22 -7.68
N SER A 96 8.59 -10.28 -7.28
CA SER A 96 9.59 -11.15 -7.90
C SER A 96 9.27 -12.63 -7.68
N ALA A 97 8.98 -13.02 -6.43
CA ALA A 97 8.61 -14.38 -6.07
C ALA A 97 7.35 -14.83 -6.83
N ASN A 98 6.37 -13.95 -7.02
CA ASN A 98 5.18 -14.27 -7.81
C ASN A 98 5.45 -14.44 -9.30
N LYS A 99 6.35 -13.63 -9.89
CA LYS A 99 6.76 -13.82 -11.29
C LYS A 99 7.41 -15.19 -11.51
N GLU A 100 8.24 -15.61 -10.56
CA GLU A 100 8.88 -16.94 -10.60
C GLU A 100 7.85 -18.06 -10.48
N LEU A 101 6.88 -17.94 -9.55
CA LEU A 101 5.80 -18.93 -9.39
C LEU A 101 4.92 -19.05 -10.64
N VAL A 102 4.54 -17.92 -11.26
CA VAL A 102 3.77 -17.93 -12.53
C VAL A 102 4.57 -18.58 -13.65
N SER A 103 5.85 -18.24 -13.78
CA SER A 103 6.72 -18.85 -14.80
C SER A 103 6.91 -20.35 -14.59
N GLN A 104 6.94 -20.84 -13.35
CA GLN A 104 7.04 -22.27 -13.05
C GLN A 104 5.76 -23.03 -13.38
N LEU A 105 4.59 -22.42 -13.20
CA LEU A 105 3.30 -22.99 -13.57
C LEU A 105 3.12 -23.05 -15.10
N ASP A 106 3.60 -22.05 -15.83
CA ASP A 106 3.57 -22.04 -17.30
C ASP A 106 4.50 -23.08 -17.93
N CYS A 107 5.60 -23.46 -17.25
CA CYS A 107 6.51 -24.51 -17.71
C CYS A 107 6.01 -25.95 -17.44
N GLN A 108 4.87 -26.12 -16.76
CA GLN A 108 4.28 -27.44 -16.44
C GLN A 108 3.05 -27.79 -17.30
N ASN A 109 2.60 -26.90 -18.18
CA ASN A 109 1.55 -27.12 -19.17
C ASN A 109 2.12 -27.18 -20.60
#